data_AF-A0AAD7WWW7-F1
#
_entry.id   AF-A0AAD7WWW7-F1
#
_cell.length_a   1.000
_cell.length_b   1.000
_cell.length_c   1.000
_cell.angle_alpha   90.00
_cell.angle_beta   90.00
_cell.angle_gamma   90.00
#
_symmetry.space_group_name_H-M   'P 1'
#
loop_
_entity.id
_entity.type
_entity.pdbx_description
1 polymer ?
#
loop_
_entity_poly.entity_id
_entity_poly.type
_entity_poly.pdbx_seq_one_letter_code
_entity_poly.pdbx_strand_id
1 'polypeptide(L)'
;MRRHSQRPGSPSSTGTSKLSSALSSADMFQRLLMDFPDLTTPTFSSAAVKHGVDHFIATTGPPVHARARRLDPQKLAVAKAEFDSMERLGIVRRSSSPWASPLHLVRKKGVAPLRGLSTT
;
A
#
# COMPACT_ATOMS: atom_id res chain seq x y z
N MET A 1 28.27 11.59 67.41
CA MET A 1 26.80 11.49 67.60
C MET A 1 26.25 10.48 66.60
N ARG A 2 25.51 9.47 67.08
CA ARG A 2 24.86 8.41 66.29
C ARG A 2 23.79 8.98 65.36
N ARG A 3 23.66 8.44 64.14
CA ARG A 3 22.37 7.94 63.60
C ARG A 3 22.62 6.73 62.68
N HIS A 4 21.97 5.62 63.01
CA HIS A 4 21.76 4.47 62.15
C HIS A 4 20.84 4.83 60.98
N SER A 5 21.03 4.22 59.80
CA SER A 5 19.93 3.54 59.07
C SER A 5 20.41 2.76 57.83
N GLN A 6 20.21 1.43 57.88
CA GLN A 6 19.74 0.50 56.83
C GLN A 6 20.45 0.30 55.46
N ARG A 7 20.71 -0.99 55.14
CA ARG A 7 20.84 -1.58 53.78
C ARG A 7 19.43 -1.84 53.20
N PRO A 8 19.18 -1.71 51.90
CA PRO A 8 19.27 -2.85 50.94
C PRO A 8 19.67 -2.35 49.52
N GLY A 9 19.92 -3.12 48.47
CA GLY A 9 19.83 -4.53 48.14
C GLY A 9 20.37 -4.65 46.71
N SER A 10 20.93 -5.79 46.34
CA SER A 10 21.40 -6.07 44.98
C SER A 10 20.19 -6.20 44.05
N PRO A 11 20.08 -5.45 42.94
CA PRO A 11 19.16 -5.84 41.89
C PRO A 11 19.81 -6.95 41.06
N SER A 12 19.56 -8.21 41.44
CA SER A 12 19.40 -9.25 40.43
C SER A 12 18.00 -9.11 39.85
N SER A 13 17.85 -8.50 38.67
CA SER A 13 16.68 -8.70 37.83
C SER A 13 17.11 -8.67 36.37
N THR A 14 17.09 -9.84 35.73
CA THR A 14 15.97 -10.32 34.91
C THR A 14 16.03 -9.77 33.49
N GLY A 15 16.56 -10.62 32.59
CA GLY A 15 15.93 -10.89 31.30
C GLY A 15 15.95 -9.76 30.26
N THR A 16 17.12 -9.45 29.70
CA THR A 16 17.24 -8.80 28.39
C THR A 16 17.56 -9.81 27.28
N SER A 17 17.06 -11.05 27.33
CA SER A 17 17.30 -12.06 26.29
C SER A 17 16.24 -12.10 25.19
N LYS A 18 15.24 -11.21 25.20
CA LYS A 18 14.15 -11.21 24.21
C LYS A 18 14.32 -10.22 23.05
N LEU A 19 15.31 -9.34 23.07
CA LEU A 19 15.58 -8.40 21.97
C LEU A 19 16.61 -8.94 20.97
N SER A 20 17.59 -9.72 21.41
CA SER A 20 18.64 -10.28 20.55
C SER A 20 18.12 -11.34 19.57
N SER A 21 17.15 -12.17 19.98
CA SER A 21 16.52 -13.17 19.10
C SER A 21 15.56 -12.53 18.09
N ALA A 22 14.87 -11.45 18.47
CA ALA A 22 14.00 -10.68 17.59
C ALA A 22 14.81 -9.92 16.52
N LEU A 23 15.97 -9.36 16.88
CA LEU A 23 16.91 -8.74 15.94
C LEU A 23 17.54 -9.78 15.00
N SER A 24 17.98 -10.93 15.51
CA SER A 24 18.55 -12.01 14.66
C SER A 24 17.53 -12.57 13.64
N SER A 25 16.26 -12.65 14.04
CA SER A 25 15.16 -13.09 13.17
C SER A 25 14.81 -12.01 12.14
N ALA A 26 14.71 -10.75 12.56
CA ALA A 26 14.49 -9.62 11.66
C ALA A 26 15.60 -9.49 10.61
N ASP A 27 16.86 -9.68 11.02
CA ASP A 27 18.03 -9.65 10.14
C ASP A 27 18.00 -10.78 9.09
N MET A 28 17.54 -11.98 9.47
CA MET A 28 17.39 -13.10 8.53
C MET A 28 16.34 -12.81 7.44
N PHE A 29 15.16 -12.31 7.84
CA PHE A 29 14.10 -11.99 6.89
C PHE A 29 14.45 -10.79 6.01
N GLN A 30 15.10 -9.76 6.57
CA GLN A 30 15.58 -8.63 5.79
C GLN A 30 16.60 -9.06 4.73
N ARG A 31 17.54 -9.93 5.11
CA ARG A 31 18.52 -10.48 4.15
C ARG A 31 17.86 -11.29 3.04
N LEU A 32 16.87 -12.12 3.39
CA LEU A 32 16.09 -12.85 2.40
C LEU A 32 15.35 -11.92 1.43
N LEU A 33 14.75 -10.84 1.91
CA LEU A 33 14.09 -9.86 1.04
C LEU A 33 15.10 -9.10 0.15
N MET A 34 16.32 -8.86 0.66
CA MET A 34 17.39 -8.24 -0.14
C MET A 34 17.91 -9.16 -1.24
N ASP A 35 17.89 -10.48 -1.03
CA ASP A 35 18.28 -11.47 -2.03
C ASP A 35 17.25 -11.56 -3.19
N PHE A 36 16.01 -11.11 -2.95
CA PHE A 36 14.91 -11.13 -3.93
C PHE A 36 14.21 -9.76 -4.05
N PRO A 37 14.93 -8.72 -4.55
CA PRO A 37 14.39 -7.35 -4.61
C PRO A 37 13.11 -7.27 -5.45
N ASP A 38 13.02 -8.08 -6.52
CA ASP A 38 11.86 -8.17 -7.42
C ASP A 38 10.53 -8.49 -6.71
N LEU A 39 10.57 -9.15 -5.55
CA LEU A 39 9.37 -9.46 -4.75
C LEU A 39 8.83 -8.25 -3.99
N THR A 40 9.69 -7.26 -3.71
CA THR A 40 9.36 -6.09 -2.88
C THR A 40 9.23 -4.81 -3.69
N THR A 41 9.87 -4.73 -4.86
CA THR A 41 9.73 -3.63 -5.79
C THR A 41 8.41 -3.77 -6.54
N PRO A 42 7.46 -2.83 -6.40
CA PRO A 42 6.19 -2.89 -7.11
C PRO A 42 6.44 -2.69 -8.61
N THR A 43 6.53 -3.79 -9.35
CA THR A 43 6.73 -3.79 -10.79
C THR A 43 5.37 -3.78 -11.47
N PHE A 44 4.89 -2.58 -11.81
CA PHE A 44 3.66 -2.43 -12.58
C PHE A 44 3.91 -2.44 -14.10
N SER A 45 5.17 -2.64 -14.53
CA SER A 45 5.47 -2.74 -15.96
C SER A 45 4.60 -3.84 -16.57
N SER A 46 4.08 -3.59 -17.75
CA SER A 46 3.43 -4.58 -18.62
C SER A 46 4.42 -5.65 -19.11
N ALA A 47 5.27 -6.16 -18.21
CA ALA A 47 6.07 -7.36 -18.45
C ALA A 47 5.06 -8.45 -18.77
N ALA A 48 5.15 -8.96 -20.01
CA ALA A 48 4.27 -10.00 -20.51
C ALA A 48 4.15 -11.09 -19.45
N VAL A 49 2.90 -11.42 -19.07
CA VAL A 49 2.63 -12.53 -18.17
C VAL A 49 3.42 -13.73 -18.68
N LYS A 50 4.30 -14.30 -17.84
CA LYS A 50 5.20 -15.40 -18.25
C LYS A 50 4.44 -16.60 -18.82
N HIS A 51 3.16 -16.70 -18.46
CA HIS A 51 2.22 -17.72 -18.88
C HIS A 51 1.22 -17.05 -19.83
N GLY A 52 1.11 -17.54 -21.06
CA GLY A 52 0.23 -16.98 -22.11
C GLY A 52 -1.27 -17.26 -21.87
N VAL A 53 -1.73 -17.10 -20.63
CA VAL A 53 -3.11 -17.33 -20.21
C VAL A 53 -3.79 -15.99 -19.99
N ASP A 54 -4.89 -15.76 -20.72
CA ASP A 54 -5.72 -14.57 -20.56
C ASP A 54 -6.98 -14.88 -19.73
N HIS A 55 -7.37 -13.94 -18.89
CA HIS A 55 -8.64 -14.01 -18.18
C HIS A 55 -9.81 -13.64 -19.10
N PHE A 56 -10.74 -14.57 -19.29
CA PHE A 56 -11.99 -14.33 -20.02
C PHE A 56 -13.18 -14.32 -19.06
N ILE A 57 -13.96 -13.24 -19.09
CA ILE A 57 -15.21 -13.12 -18.33
C ILE A 57 -16.37 -13.33 -19.31
N ALA A 58 -17.08 -14.46 -19.17
CA ALA A 58 -18.27 -14.73 -19.95
C ALA A 58 -19.44 -13.83 -19.47
N THR A 59 -19.99 -13.00 -20.35
CA THR A 59 -21.15 -12.14 -20.08
C THR A 59 -22.38 -12.63 -20.82
N THR A 60 -23.57 -12.51 -20.22
CA THR A 60 -24.86 -12.77 -20.86
C THR A 60 -25.68 -11.49 -20.96
N GLY A 61 -26.46 -11.35 -22.04
CA GLY A 61 -27.30 -10.16 -22.26
C GLY A 61 -26.56 -8.94 -22.84
N PRO A 62 -27.26 -7.81 -23.02
CA PRO A 62 -26.70 -6.60 -23.60
C PRO A 62 -25.80 -5.82 -22.62
N PRO A 63 -24.91 -4.95 -23.15
CA PRO A 63 -24.05 -4.11 -22.32
C PRO A 63 -24.83 -3.11 -21.46
N VAL A 64 -24.36 -2.89 -20.23
CA VAL A 64 -24.92 -1.91 -19.30
C VAL A 64 -24.01 -0.70 -19.18
N HIS A 65 -24.60 0.49 -19.31
CA HIS A 65 -23.90 1.77 -19.20
C HIS A 65 -24.60 2.70 -18.21
N ALA A 66 -23.82 3.30 -17.33
CA ALA A 66 -24.25 4.38 -16.45
C ALA A 66 -23.41 5.65 -16.67
N ARG A 67 -24.07 6.82 -16.57
CA ARG A 67 -23.40 8.12 -16.73
C ARG A 67 -22.39 8.37 -15.60
N ALA A 68 -21.34 9.11 -15.91
CA ALA A 68 -20.35 9.54 -14.92
C ALA A 68 -21.00 10.35 -13.78
N ARG A 69 -20.65 10.01 -12.54
CA ARG A 69 -21.12 10.74 -11.35
C ARG A 69 -20.31 12.02 -11.17
N ARG A 70 -20.98 13.13 -10.84
CA ARG A 70 -20.30 14.38 -10.49
C ARG A 70 -19.45 14.18 -9.24
N LEU A 71 -18.21 14.66 -9.29
CA LEU A 71 -17.28 14.66 -8.18
C LEU A 71 -17.01 16.10 -7.76
N ASP A 72 -16.77 16.28 -6.47
CA ASP A 72 -16.21 17.52 -5.94
C ASP A 72 -14.84 17.83 -6.60
N PRO A 73 -14.47 19.10 -6.82
CA PRO A 73 -13.22 19.46 -7.50
C PRO A 73 -11.97 18.79 -6.91
N GLN A 74 -11.88 18.66 -5.59
CA GLN A 74 -10.73 18.02 -4.95
C GLN A 74 -10.69 16.52 -5.27
N LYS A 75 -11.84 15.84 -5.20
CA LYS A 75 -11.94 14.41 -5.56
C LYS A 75 -11.64 14.19 -7.04
N LEU A 76 -12.11 15.09 -7.90
CA LEU A 76 -11.85 15.03 -9.33
C LEU A 76 -10.35 15.19 -9.65
N ALA A 77 -9.67 16.13 -8.99
CA ALA A 77 -8.23 16.33 -9.17
C ALA A 77 -7.42 15.08 -8.77
N VAL A 78 -7.74 14.51 -7.60
CA VAL A 78 -7.10 13.26 -7.13
C VAL A 78 -7.37 12.10 -8.08
N ALA A 79 -8.62 11.93 -8.54
CA ALA A 79 -8.98 10.88 -9.47
C ALA A 79 -8.19 10.98 -10.78
N LYS A 80 -8.11 12.17 -11.37
CA LYS A 80 -7.36 12.40 -12.61
C LYS A 80 -5.89 12.04 -12.44
N ALA A 81 -5.24 12.55 -11.39
CA ALA A 81 -3.83 12.26 -11.13
C ALA A 81 -3.57 10.74 -10.97
N GLU A 82 -4.45 10.04 -10.27
CA GLU A 82 -4.33 8.59 -10.07
C GLU A 82 -4.51 7.81 -11.37
N PHE A 83 -5.55 8.11 -12.16
CA PHE A 83 -5.77 7.46 -13.46
C PHE A 83 -4.65 7.76 -14.46
N ASP A 84 -4.11 8.97 -14.48
CA ASP A 84 -2.94 9.31 -15.32
C ASP A 84 -1.68 8.54 -14.89
N SER A 85 -1.51 8.28 -13.59
CA SER A 85 -0.44 7.44 -13.06
C SER A 85 -0.63 5.99 -13.50
N MET A 86 -1.83 5.44 -13.34
CA MET A 86 -2.17 4.07 -13.76
C MET A 86 -2.00 3.88 -15.28
N GLU A 87 -2.35 4.89 -16.09
CA GLU A 87 -2.17 4.86 -17.56
C GLU A 87 -0.68 4.84 -17.91
N ARG A 88 0.15 5.66 -17.24
CA ARG A 88 1.62 5.65 -17.39
C ARG A 88 2.26 4.33 -16.96
N LEU A 89 1.74 3.70 -15.91
CA LEU A 89 2.21 2.40 -15.45
C LEU A 89 1.72 1.24 -16.35
N GLY A 90 0.79 1.49 -17.28
CA GLY A 90 0.24 0.45 -18.15
C GLY A 90 -0.80 -0.45 -17.47
N ILE A 91 -1.31 -0.06 -16.30
CA ILE A 91 -2.35 -0.80 -15.56
C ILE A 91 -3.73 -0.60 -16.22
N VAL A 92 -3.99 0.61 -16.73
CA VAL A 92 -5.23 0.95 -17.42
C VAL A 92 -4.93 1.49 -18.82
N ARG A 93 -5.93 1.44 -19.69
CA ARG A 93 -5.89 2.04 -21.03
C ARG A 93 -7.21 2.72 -21.35
N ARG A 94 -7.16 3.75 -22.19
CA ARG A 94 -8.37 4.33 -22.78
C ARG A 94 -9.07 3.31 -23.65
N SER A 95 -10.41 3.34 -23.62
CA SER A 95 -11.24 2.47 -24.45
C SER A 95 -12.52 3.17 -24.85
N SER A 96 -13.11 2.71 -25.96
CA SER A 96 -14.47 3.06 -26.38
C SER A 96 -15.34 1.82 -26.17
N SER A 97 -15.85 1.65 -24.95
CA SER A 97 -16.63 0.47 -24.52
C SER A 97 -18.11 0.82 -24.39
N PRO A 98 -19.02 -0.10 -24.77
CA PRO A 98 -20.45 0.05 -24.46
C PRO A 98 -20.76 -0.21 -22.99
N TRP A 99 -19.81 -0.73 -22.21
CA TRP A 99 -19.92 -0.95 -20.77
C TRP A 99 -19.32 0.21 -19.99
N ALA A 100 -20.06 0.78 -19.03
CA ALA A 100 -19.52 1.80 -18.12
C ALA A 100 -20.22 1.82 -16.76
N SER A 101 -19.43 1.99 -15.71
CA SER A 101 -19.90 2.14 -14.32
C SER A 101 -19.33 3.43 -13.71
N PRO A 102 -20.09 4.17 -12.89
CA PRO A 102 -19.65 5.43 -12.31
C PRO A 102 -18.60 5.23 -11.22
N LEU A 103 -17.60 6.11 -11.19
CA LEU A 103 -16.57 6.11 -10.14
C LEU A 103 -17.15 6.55 -8.79
N HIS A 104 -16.84 5.77 -7.74
CA HIS A 104 -17.18 6.10 -6.36
C HIS A 104 -15.91 6.28 -5.52
N LEU A 105 -15.67 7.49 -5.01
CA LEU A 105 -14.48 7.84 -4.23
C LEU A 105 -14.80 8.06 -2.75
N VAL A 106 -14.14 7.27 -1.92
CA VAL A 106 -14.27 7.30 -0.46
C VAL A 106 -12.89 7.55 0.16
N ARG A 107 -12.87 8.34 1.24
CA ARG A 107 -11.64 8.54 2.03
C ARG A 107 -11.39 7.33 2.92
N LYS A 108 -10.26 6.65 2.72
CA LYS A 108 -9.82 5.58 3.62
C LYS A 108 -9.31 6.17 4.94
N LYS A 109 -9.70 5.58 6.08
CA LYS A 109 -9.18 5.97 7.41
C LYS A 109 -7.71 5.56 7.55
N GLY A 110 -6.90 6.35 8.25
CA GLY A 110 -5.49 6.02 8.55
C GLY A 110 -4.49 6.27 7.42
N VAL A 111 -4.94 6.59 6.20
CA VAL A 111 -4.07 7.13 5.16
C VAL A 111 -4.03 8.64 5.36
N ALA A 112 -2.85 9.18 5.69
CA ALA A 112 -2.64 10.63 5.73
C ALA A 112 -3.14 11.23 4.41
N PRO A 113 -3.83 12.38 4.43
CA PRO A 113 -4.37 12.95 3.20
C PRO A 113 -3.24 13.05 2.16
N LEU A 114 -3.48 12.51 0.97
CA LEU A 114 -2.54 12.60 -0.16
C LEU A 114 -2.20 14.09 -0.29
N ARG A 115 -0.95 14.43 0.00
CA ARG A 115 -0.53 15.81 0.26
C ARG A 115 -0.92 16.66 -0.95
N GLY A 116 -1.82 17.60 -0.73
CA GLY A 116 -1.98 18.73 -1.63
C GLY A 116 -0.65 19.48 -1.65
N LEU A 117 -0.04 19.56 -2.82
CA LEU A 117 0.99 20.54 -3.09
C LEU A 117 0.31 21.91 -3.02
N SER A 118 0.39 22.54 -1.85
CA SER A 118 0.07 23.96 -1.68
C SER A 118 1.40 24.69 -1.79
N THR A 119 1.72 25.15 -3.00
CA THR A 119 2.80 26.11 -3.21
C THR A 119 2.17 27.50 -3.11
N THR A 120 2.73 28.30 -2.21
CA THR A 120 2.57 29.75 -2.05
C THR A 120 2.84 30.51 -3.33
#